data_AF-A0A383RRJ6-F1
#
_entry.id   AF-A0A383RRJ6-F1
#
_cell.length_a   1.000
_cell.length_b   1.000
_cell.length_c   1.000
_cell.angle_alpha   90.00
_cell.angle_beta   90.00
_cell.angle_gamma   90.00
#
_symmetry.space_group_name_H-M   'P 1'
#
loop_
_entity.id
_entity.type
_entity.pdbx_description
1 polymer ?
#
loop_
_entity_poly.entity_id
_entity_poly.type
_entity_poly.pdbx_seq_one_letter_code
_entity_poly.pdbx_strand_id
1 'polypeptide(L)' 'MSTDPLCLIFIPALVTLLKAAEDRKGSPLSEAEVLEIRDNATAMAVPFSAAFAMEKERGYEDIVPEKCWEEWLRVRSSF' A
#
# COMPACT_ATOMS: atom_id res chain seq x y z
N MET A 1 -4.56 -8.20 29.27
CA MET A 1 -5.02 -8.19 27.86
C MET A 1 -4.03 -7.32 27.10
N SER A 2 -3.50 -7.78 25.97
CA SER A 2 -2.64 -6.92 25.13
C SER A 2 -3.49 -5.75 24.64
N THR A 3 -3.01 -4.52 24.82
CA THR A 3 -3.66 -3.28 24.35
C THR A 3 -3.22 -2.90 22.94
N ASP A 4 -2.59 -3.83 22.21
CA ASP A 4 -2.09 -3.59 20.86
C ASP A 4 -3.26 -3.51 19.87
N PRO A 5 -3.57 -2.32 19.31
CA PRO A 5 -4.71 -2.15 18.42
C PRO A 5 -4.49 -2.92 17.11
N LEU A 6 -5.57 -3.36 16.50
CA LEU A 6 -5.51 -3.93 15.16
C LEU A 6 -5.48 -2.82 14.10
N CYS A 7 -4.72 -3.05 13.04
CA CYS A 7 -4.68 -2.22 11.85
C CYS A 7 -4.84 -3.09 10.60
N LEU A 8 -5.35 -2.51 9.53
CA LEU A 8 -5.45 -3.15 8.23
C LEU A 8 -4.18 -2.86 7.43
N ILE A 9 -3.54 -3.93 6.95
CA ILE A 9 -2.40 -3.84 6.04
C ILE A 9 -2.71 -4.56 4.74
N PHE A 10 -2.00 -4.20 3.66
CA PHE A 10 -2.08 -4.88 2.38
C PHE A 10 -0.88 -5.82 2.17
N ILE A 11 -1.17 -7.01 1.65
CA ILE A 11 -0.15 -8.00 1.27
C ILE A 11 -0.43 -8.50 -0.15
N PRO A 12 0.45 -8.22 -1.14
CA PRO A 12 1.63 -7.34 -1.08
C PRO A 12 1.28 -5.87 -0.75
N ALA A 13 2.31 -5.07 -0.44
CA ALA A 13 2.17 -3.64 -0.22
C ALA A 13 1.46 -2.94 -1.39
N LEU A 14 0.58 -1.98 -1.13
CA LEU A 14 -0.10 -1.24 -2.20
C LEU A 14 0.91 -0.53 -3.11
N VAL A 15 1.96 0.09 -2.55
CA VAL A 15 3.02 0.74 -3.34
C VAL A 15 3.68 -0.24 -4.33
N THR A 16 3.84 -1.51 -3.94
CA THR A 16 4.43 -2.53 -4.81
C THR A 16 3.47 -3.02 -5.87
N LEU A 17 2.19 -3.18 -5.53
CA LEU A 17 1.14 -3.55 -6.49
C LEU A 17 0.97 -2.48 -7.57
N LEU A 18 0.93 -1.20 -7.16
CA LEU A 18 0.78 -0.07 -8.07
C LEU A 18 2.01 0.10 -8.96
N LYS A 19 3.23 -0.02 -8.40
CA LYS A 19 4.46 0.03 -9.20
C LYS A 19 4.51 -1.09 -10.23
N ALA A 20 4.21 -2.33 -9.83
CA ALA A 20 4.16 -3.46 -10.75
C ALA A 20 3.09 -3.30 -11.85
N ALA A 21 1.96 -2.65 -11.52
CA ALA A 21 0.91 -2.36 -12.49
C ALA A 21 1.31 -1.27 -13.50
N GLU A 22 1.93 -0.17 -13.06
CA GLU A 22 2.51 0.85 -13.97
C GLU A 22 3.57 0.23 -14.88
N ASP A 23 4.49 -0.58 -14.33
CA ASP A 23 5.55 -1.24 -15.10
C ASP A 23 4.98 -2.20 -16.15
N ARG A 24 3.92 -2.95 -15.81
CA ARG A 24 3.22 -3.83 -16.75
C ARG A 24 2.46 -3.06 -17.83
N LYS A 25 1.83 -1.95 -17.46
CA LYS A 25 1.07 -1.09 -18.37
C LYS A 25 2.01 -0.31 -19.32
N GLY A 26 3.23 0.00 -18.88
CA GLY A 26 4.20 0.80 -19.61
C GLY A 26 3.82 2.29 -19.71
N SER A 27 2.83 2.74 -18.94
CA SER A 27 2.39 4.12 -18.86
C SER A 27 1.81 4.42 -17.48
N PRO A 28 1.72 5.69 -17.05
CA PRO A 28 1.18 6.05 -15.75
C PRO A 28 -0.25 5.50 -15.54
N LEU A 29 -0.55 5.08 -14.30
CA LEU A 29 -1.91 4.72 -13.92
C LEU A 29 -2.77 5.99 -13.78
N SER A 30 -4.02 5.87 -14.19
CA SER A 30 -5.09 6.81 -13.88
C SER A 30 -5.60 6.59 -12.46
N GLU A 31 -6.29 7.59 -11.91
CA GLU A 31 -6.91 7.49 -10.58
C GLU A 31 -7.85 6.29 -10.46
N ALA A 32 -8.67 6.03 -11.48
CA ALA A 32 -9.59 4.89 -11.49
C ALA A 32 -8.85 3.55 -11.38
N GLU A 33 -7.75 3.37 -12.11
CA GLU A 33 -6.96 2.13 -12.05
C GLU A 33 -6.27 1.96 -10.69
N VAL A 34 -5.77 3.05 -10.09
CA VAL A 34 -5.18 3.01 -8.74
C VAL A 34 -6.19 2.58 -7.70
N LEU A 35 -7.40 3.15 -7.75
CA LEU A 35 -8.48 2.80 -6.82
C LEU A 35 -8.97 1.37 -7.05
N GLU A 36 -9.08 0.93 -8.31
CA GLU A 36 -9.45 -0.46 -8.64
C GLU A 36 -8.42 -1.46 -8.09
N ILE A 37 -7.12 -1.18 -8.23
CA ILE A 37 -6.07 -2.03 -7.67
C ILE A 37 -6.16 -2.10 -6.15
N ARG A 38 -6.39 -0.96 -5.47
CA ARG A 38 -6.58 -0.92 -4.01
C ARG A 38 -7.77 -1.77 -3.58
N ASP A 39 -8.91 -1.62 -4.24
CA ASP A 39 -10.16 -2.27 -3.86
C ASP A 39 -10.12 -3.80 -4.08
N ASN A 40 -9.26 -4.27 -4.99
CA ASN A 40 -9.03 -5.68 -5.25
C ASN A 40 -7.79 -6.26 -4.53
N ALA A 41 -7.02 -5.45 -3.81
CA ALA A 41 -5.85 -5.90 -3.08
C ALA A 41 -6.24 -6.69 -1.82
N THR A 42 -5.40 -7.65 -1.43
CA THR A 42 -5.65 -8.45 -0.23
C THR A 42 -5.29 -7.64 1.01
N ALA A 43 -6.28 -7.40 1.87
CA ALA A 43 -6.11 -6.75 3.16
C ALA A 43 -6.22 -7.75 4.32
N MET A 44 -5.39 -7.59 5.35
CA MET A 44 -5.47 -8.37 6.58
C MET A 44 -5.38 -7.48 7.81
N ALA A 45 -6.13 -7.87 8.87
CA ALA A 45 -6.04 -7.22 10.16
C ALA A 45 -4.90 -7.85 10.99
N VAL A 46 -3.96 -7.04 11.43
CA VAL A 46 -2.83 -7.45 12.29
C VAL A 46 -2.67 -6.51 13.47
N PRO A 47 -2.03 -6.95 14.57
CA PRO A 47 -1.63 -6.04 15.63
C PRO A 47 -0.70 -4.94 15.09
N PHE A 48 -0.86 -3.71 15.57
CA PHE A 48 -0.08 -2.56 15.11
C PHE A 48 1.42 -2.78 15.26
N SER A 49 1.84 -3.39 16.38
CA SER A 49 3.26 -3.74 16.58
C SER A 49 3.81 -4.65 15.48
N ALA A 50 2.99 -5.59 14.98
CA ALA A 50 3.36 -6.48 13.89
C ALA A 50 3.43 -5.73 12.55
N ALA A 51 2.44 -4.89 12.23
CA ALA A 51 2.48 -4.05 11.03
C ALA A 51 3.73 -3.16 11.00
N PHE A 52 4.03 -2.50 12.12
CA PHE A 52 5.20 -1.66 12.26
C PHE A 52 6.53 -2.43 12.11
N ALA A 53 6.60 -3.65 12.64
CA ALA A 53 7.76 -4.52 12.45
C ALA A 53 7.93 -4.92 10.97
N MET A 54 6.81 -5.23 10.29
CA MET A 54 6.81 -5.59 8.88
C MET A 54 7.29 -4.45 7.98
N GLU A 55 6.86 -3.20 8.23
CA GLU A 55 7.36 -2.03 7.48
C GLU A 55 8.85 -1.79 7.71
N LYS A 56 9.32 -1.93 8.96
CA LYS A 56 10.75 -1.82 9.30
C LYS A 56 11.61 -2.87 8.62
N GLU A 57 11.17 -4.13 8.61
CA GLU A 57 11.87 -5.22 7.95
C GLU A 57 11.92 -5.01 6.43
N ARG A 58 10.80 -4.54 5.86
CA ARG A 58 10.67 -4.24 4.43
C ARG A 58 11.53 -3.04 4.00
N GLY A 59 11.77 -2.07 4.89
CA GLY A 59 12.64 -0.92 4.66
C GLY A 59 11.99 0.27 3.95
N TYR A 60 10.66 0.25 3.77
CA TYR A 60 9.87 1.36 3.24
C TYR A 60 8.45 1.32 3.79
N GLU A 61 7.85 2.51 3.91
CA GLU A 61 6.44 2.69 4.28
C GLU A 61 5.53 2.36 3.09
N ASP A 62 4.34 1.82 3.37
CA ASP A 62 3.30 1.66 2.34
C ASP A 62 2.47 2.96 2.17
N ILE A 63 1.64 3.02 1.13
CA ILE A 63 0.75 4.16 0.92
C ILE A 63 -0.50 4.08 1.81
N VAL A 64 -0.99 5.24 2.26
CA VAL A 64 -2.23 5.34 3.05
C VAL A 64 -3.44 5.02 2.15
N PRO A 65 -4.20 3.94 2.40
CA PRO A 65 -5.24 3.46 1.49
C PRO A 65 -6.45 4.41 1.38
N GLU A 66 -6.74 5.19 2.42
CA GLU A 66 -7.80 6.21 2.43
C GLU A 66 -7.48 7.38 1.50
N LYS A 67 -6.20 7.60 1.17
CA LYS A 67 -5.69 8.63 0.26
C LYS A 67 -4.82 8.02 -0.85
N CYS A 68 -5.22 6.83 -1.30
CA CYS A 68 -4.41 5.98 -2.15
C CYS A 68 -3.91 6.70 -3.41
N TRP A 69 -4.78 7.50 -4.04
CA TRP A 69 -4.41 8.25 -5.24
C TRP A 69 -3.37 9.34 -4.96
N GLU A 70 -3.60 10.20 -3.96
CA GLU A 70 -2.69 11.29 -3.63
C GLU A 70 -1.33 10.78 -3.14
N GLU A 71 -1.35 9.72 -2.34
CA GLU A 71 -0.14 9.05 -1.85
C GLU A 71 0.62 8.37 -2.98
N TRP A 72 -0.08 7.73 -3.91
CA TRP A 72 0.54 7.17 -5.10
C TRP A 72 1.22 8.25 -5.94
N LEU A 73 0.55 9.36 -6.20
CA LEU A 73 1.14 10.49 -6.93
C LEU A 73 2.41 11.02 -6.25
N ARG A 74 2.38 11.12 -4.92
CA ARG A 74 3.52 11.55 -4.10
C ARG A 74 4.70 10.59 -4.23
N VAL A 75 4.49 9.30 -4.00
CA VAL A 75 5.55 8.29 -4.02
C VAL A 75 6.07 8.04 -5.44
N ARG A 76 5.17 8.04 -6.44
CA ARG A 76 5.52 7.86 -7.85
C ARG A 76 6.56 8.86 -8.35
N SER A 77 6.50 10.10 -7.87
CA SER A 77 7.46 11.14 -8.24
C SER A 77 8.90 10.87 -7.77
N SER A 78 9.09 9.86 -6.92
CA SER A 78 10.38 9.46 -6.34
C SER A 78 10.94 8.16 -6.93
N PHE A 79 10.22 7.51 -7.86
CA PHE A 79 10.73 6.38 -8.67
C PHE A 79 11.37 6.88 -9.96
#